data_AF-A0A2T4C5L2-F1
#
_entry.id   AF-A0A2T4C5L2-F1
#
_cell.length_a   1.000
_cell.length_b   1.000
_cell.length_c   1.000
_cell.angle_alpha   90.00
_cell.angle_beta   90.00
_cell.angle_gamma   90.00
#
_symmetry.space_group_name_H-M   'P 1'
#
loop_
_entity.id
_entity.type
_entity.pdbx_description
1 polymer ?
#
loop_
_entity_poly.entity_id
_entity_poly.type
_entity_poly.pdbx_seq_one_letter_code
_entity_poly.pdbx_strand_id
1 'polypeptide(L)'
;MLRKIRAHDVRYVFLTNGGGTHEDAKVKSLSKRLGLSEDEDVIRNRVILSHTPMRGWDEQIKKNGTVLITGSHPEIARKVANEYGFARAVTPADIIAANDKVYPFDNLRESLHRESRPLPDGKVVSNDIDPYSKDIPADALKIDQILVWNDPRDWSLDIQVIHDLLISHRGYLGTISDKNGNAQLPNNGWQQDGQPQLWISNLDLLWKTEYPVNRFGTGAFVEALKGWVSVLVRTGVWRETAAQREPRHRPAVVVDDVVDAIVWAMRNEGVDVTREWLANEEDWV
;
A
#
# COMPACT_ATOMS: atom_id res chain seq x y z
N MET A 1 14.68 -33.15 -7.69
CA MET A 1 15.19 -32.10 -8.60
C MET A 1 16.21 -31.21 -7.89
N LEU A 2 15.84 -30.46 -6.85
CA LEU A 2 16.74 -29.51 -6.16
C LEU A 2 18.05 -30.14 -5.65
N ARG A 3 18.02 -31.34 -5.04
CA ARG A 3 19.22 -32.10 -4.67
C ARG A 3 20.19 -32.32 -5.85
N LYS A 4 19.65 -32.60 -7.05
CA LYS A 4 20.46 -32.76 -8.27
C LYS A 4 21.08 -31.43 -8.69
N ILE A 5 20.29 -30.34 -8.70
CA ILE A 5 20.80 -28.99 -9.02
C ILE A 5 21.96 -28.64 -8.07
N ARG A 6 21.80 -28.88 -6.77
CA ARG A 6 22.83 -28.63 -5.76
C ARG A 6 24.08 -29.49 -5.98
N ALA A 7 23.91 -30.77 -6.30
CA ALA A 7 25.02 -31.70 -6.54
C ALA A 7 25.87 -31.36 -7.79
N HIS A 8 25.36 -30.51 -8.68
CA HIS A 8 26.08 -30.02 -9.86
C HIS A 8 26.59 -28.58 -9.69
N ASP A 9 26.66 -28.06 -8.46
CA ASP A 9 27.14 -26.70 -8.12
C ASP A 9 26.44 -25.55 -8.87
N VAL A 10 25.22 -25.79 -9.35
CA VAL A 10 24.40 -24.76 -9.98
C VAL A 10 23.88 -23.81 -8.90
N ARG A 11 24.05 -22.50 -9.12
CA ARG A 11 23.56 -21.45 -8.21
C ARG A 11 22.07 -21.18 -8.49
N TYR A 12 21.28 -21.08 -7.43
CA TYR A 12 19.86 -20.77 -7.51
C TYR A 12 19.38 -20.04 -6.26
N VAL A 13 18.28 -19.31 -6.42
CA VAL A 13 17.51 -18.68 -5.35
C VAL A 13 16.02 -18.92 -5.58
N PHE A 14 15.25 -18.90 -4.50
CA PHE A 14 13.80 -18.90 -4.50
C PHE A 14 13.35 -17.45 -4.33
N LEU A 15 12.80 -16.87 -5.39
CA LEU A 15 12.21 -15.55 -5.39
C LEU A 15 10.68 -15.69 -5.40
N THR A 16 9.99 -15.00 -4.50
CA THR A 16 8.53 -14.99 -4.46
C THR A 16 7.98 -13.64 -4.03
N ASN A 17 6.91 -13.22 -4.71
CA ASN A 17 6.11 -12.06 -4.34
C ASN A 17 5.24 -12.31 -3.08
N GLY A 18 5.14 -13.58 -2.63
CA GLY A 18 4.47 -13.92 -1.39
C GLY A 18 5.29 -13.50 -0.17
N GLY A 19 4.60 -13.10 0.90
CA GLY A 19 5.22 -12.64 2.14
C GLY A 19 4.40 -12.97 3.38
N GLY A 20 4.65 -12.25 4.47
CA GLY A 20 3.89 -12.37 5.73
C GLY A 20 4.54 -13.20 6.83
N THR A 21 5.71 -13.79 6.59
CA THR A 21 6.54 -14.46 7.61
C THR A 21 8.01 -14.16 7.37
N HIS A 22 8.86 -14.36 8.38
CA HIS A 22 10.32 -14.30 8.22
C HIS A 22 10.83 -15.36 7.21
N GLU A 23 11.97 -15.10 6.56
CA GLU A 23 12.61 -16.02 5.61
C GLU A 23 12.84 -17.39 6.25
N ASP A 24 13.31 -17.44 7.49
CA ASP A 24 13.58 -18.71 8.19
C ASP A 24 12.32 -19.55 8.38
N ALA A 25 11.19 -18.90 8.70
CA ALA A 25 9.90 -19.58 8.78
C ALA A 25 9.47 -20.10 7.41
N LYS A 26 9.72 -19.34 6.34
CA LYS A 26 9.46 -19.79 4.96
C LYS A 26 10.35 -20.97 4.57
N VAL A 27 11.64 -20.92 4.88
CA VAL A 27 12.62 -21.99 4.64
C VAL A 27 12.13 -23.27 5.31
N LYS A 28 11.78 -23.23 6.60
CA LYS A 28 11.24 -24.39 7.34
C LYS A 28 9.97 -24.95 6.69
N SER A 29 9.03 -24.09 6.34
CA SER A 29 7.78 -24.48 5.67
C SER A 29 8.05 -25.17 4.32
N LEU A 30 8.95 -24.60 3.51
CA LEU A 30 9.29 -25.14 2.20
C LEU A 30 10.07 -26.46 2.29
N SER A 31 11.04 -26.57 3.21
CA SER A 31 11.76 -27.82 3.46
C SER A 31 10.80 -28.95 3.83
N LYS A 32 9.85 -28.69 4.75
CA LYS A 32 8.83 -29.67 5.13
C LYS A 32 7.97 -30.11 3.95
N ARG A 33 7.49 -29.16 3.14
CA ARG A 33 6.65 -29.47 1.95
C ARG A 33 7.39 -30.29 0.89
N LEU A 34 8.71 -30.14 0.82
CA LEU A 34 9.55 -30.83 -0.16
C LEU A 34 10.17 -32.13 0.39
N GLY A 35 9.86 -32.49 1.64
CA GLY A 35 10.42 -33.70 2.28
C GLY A 35 11.93 -33.62 2.47
N LEU A 36 12.46 -32.41 2.71
CA LEU A 36 13.87 -32.16 2.99
C LEU A 36 14.09 -32.07 4.51
N SER A 37 15.21 -32.59 5.00
CA SER A 37 15.62 -32.41 6.40
C SER A 37 16.26 -31.03 6.62
N GLU A 38 16.32 -30.56 7.88
CA GLU A 38 16.82 -29.21 8.21
C GLU A 38 18.33 -29.03 7.99
N ASP A 39 19.07 -30.14 7.96
CA ASP A 39 20.51 -30.22 7.69
C ASP A 39 20.85 -30.14 6.19
N GLU A 40 19.87 -30.33 5.30
CA GLU A 40 20.09 -30.19 3.87
C GLU A 40 20.29 -28.72 3.45
N ASP A 41 21.50 -28.37 2.98
CA ASP A 41 21.83 -27.05 2.41
C ASP A 41 21.29 -26.87 0.98
N VAL A 42 19.96 -27.03 0.85
CA VAL A 42 19.25 -26.90 -0.42
C VAL A 42 18.43 -25.60 -0.46
N ILE A 43 17.95 -25.10 0.67
CA ILE A 43 17.02 -23.94 0.71
C ILE A 43 17.55 -22.79 1.57
N ARG A 44 18.29 -23.11 2.63
CA ARG A 44 18.81 -22.12 3.59
C ARG A 44 19.53 -20.97 2.86
N ASN A 45 19.36 -19.74 3.33
CA ASN A 45 19.97 -18.53 2.77
C ASN A 45 19.70 -18.29 1.26
N ARG A 46 18.67 -18.91 0.68
CA ARG A 46 18.32 -18.79 -0.74
C ARG A 46 16.88 -18.34 -0.96
N VAL A 47 16.18 -17.87 0.07
CA VAL A 47 14.79 -17.41 -0.03
C VAL A 47 14.75 -15.89 0.01
N ILE A 48 14.13 -15.30 -1.01
CA ILE A 48 13.83 -13.87 -1.11
C ILE A 48 12.30 -13.75 -1.24
N LEU A 49 11.69 -13.11 -0.25
CA LEU A 49 10.29 -12.74 -0.17
C LEU A 49 10.11 -11.30 -0.67
N SER A 50 8.86 -10.90 -0.86
CA SER A 50 8.51 -9.55 -1.31
C SER A 50 9.06 -8.44 -0.41
N HIS A 51 9.07 -8.66 0.91
CA HIS A 51 9.51 -7.67 1.90
C HIS A 51 11.00 -7.79 2.29
N THR A 52 11.71 -8.86 1.88
CA THR A 52 13.13 -9.08 2.19
C THR A 52 14.04 -7.90 1.83
N PRO A 53 13.86 -7.18 0.70
CA PRO A 53 14.70 -6.03 0.37
C PRO A 53 14.72 -4.95 1.45
N MET A 54 13.64 -4.82 2.23
CA MET A 54 13.53 -3.82 3.30
C MET A 54 14.41 -4.13 4.52
N ARG A 55 14.92 -5.36 4.65
CA ARG A 55 15.96 -5.69 5.64
C ARG A 55 17.24 -4.87 5.42
N GLY A 56 17.58 -4.61 4.16
CA GLY A 56 18.78 -3.88 3.75
C GLY A 56 18.65 -2.36 3.79
N TRP A 57 17.53 -1.83 4.29
CA TRP A 57 17.35 -0.37 4.42
C TRP A 57 18.31 0.24 5.44
N ASP A 58 18.51 1.55 5.29
CA ASP A 58 19.39 2.34 6.15
C ASP A 58 19.02 2.22 7.64
N GLU A 59 20.02 1.99 8.49
CA GLU A 59 19.83 1.77 9.92
C GLU A 59 19.25 2.99 10.65
N GLN A 60 19.55 4.21 10.19
CA GLN A 60 19.00 5.42 10.77
C GLN A 60 17.49 5.51 10.51
N ILE A 61 17.05 5.14 9.30
CA ILE A 61 15.62 5.06 8.96
C ILE A 61 14.94 4.01 9.84
N LYS A 62 15.52 2.81 9.96
CA LYS A 62 14.92 1.71 10.74
C LYS A 62 14.84 2.01 12.24
N LYS A 63 15.88 2.64 12.81
CA LYS A 63 15.93 2.91 14.26
C LYS A 63 15.14 4.15 14.67
N ASN A 64 15.12 5.19 13.82
CA ASN A 64 14.55 6.48 14.18
C ASN A 64 13.23 6.81 13.46
N GLY A 65 12.91 6.16 12.35
CA GLY A 65 11.64 6.34 11.66
C GLY A 65 10.52 5.51 12.30
N THR A 66 9.34 6.10 12.41
CA THR A 66 8.11 5.36 12.72
C THR A 66 7.49 4.85 11.44
N VAL A 67 7.24 3.54 11.34
CA VAL A 67 6.67 2.93 10.14
C VAL A 67 5.28 2.38 10.44
N LEU A 68 4.32 2.66 9.55
CA LEU A 68 3.04 1.96 9.55
C LEU A 68 3.21 0.65 8.78
N ILE A 69 2.97 -0.49 9.43
CA ILE A 69 3.02 -1.82 8.83
C ILE A 69 1.60 -2.34 8.62
N THR A 70 1.26 -2.66 7.38
CA THR A 70 0.02 -3.35 7.02
C THR A 70 0.32 -4.70 6.37
N GLY A 71 -0.65 -5.61 6.47
CA GLY A 71 -0.52 -6.95 5.91
C GLY A 71 -1.64 -7.87 6.35
N SER A 72 -1.62 -9.10 5.84
CA SER A 72 -2.66 -10.09 6.11
C SER A 72 -2.80 -10.44 7.58
N HIS A 73 -1.68 -10.35 8.30
CA HIS A 73 -1.58 -10.51 9.75
C HIS A 73 -0.65 -9.40 10.26
N PRO A 74 -1.18 -8.22 10.59
CA PRO A 74 -0.37 -7.04 10.89
C PRO A 74 0.66 -7.27 12.00
N GLU A 75 0.32 -8.04 13.03
CA GLU A 75 1.25 -8.34 14.12
C GLU A 75 2.41 -9.26 13.71
N ILE A 76 2.16 -10.24 12.85
CA ILE A 76 3.23 -11.09 12.33
C ILE A 76 4.16 -10.25 11.43
N ALA A 77 3.57 -9.39 10.59
CA ALA A 77 4.34 -8.46 9.76
C ALA A 77 5.19 -7.50 10.62
N ARG A 78 4.61 -6.94 11.70
CA ARG A 78 5.34 -6.10 12.67
C ARG A 78 6.50 -6.86 13.33
N LYS A 79 6.32 -8.12 13.73
CA LYS A 79 7.41 -8.93 14.30
C LYS A 79 8.58 -9.07 13.32
N VAL A 80 8.29 -9.36 12.05
CA VAL A 80 9.32 -9.41 10.99
C VAL A 80 9.98 -8.04 10.77
N ALA A 81 9.23 -6.94 10.82
CA ALA A 81 9.80 -5.59 10.75
C ALA A 81 10.76 -5.29 11.90
N ASN A 82 10.37 -5.64 13.14
CA ASN A 82 11.25 -5.50 14.30
C ASN A 82 12.53 -6.35 14.14
N GLU A 83 12.41 -7.58 13.64
CA GLU A 83 13.57 -8.45 13.34
C GLU A 83 14.50 -7.85 12.26
N TYR A 84 13.96 -7.09 11.31
CA TYR A 84 14.75 -6.36 10.31
C TYR A 84 15.40 -5.08 10.86
N GLY A 85 15.04 -4.68 12.09
CA GLY A 85 15.59 -3.53 12.80
C GLY A 85 14.68 -2.30 12.83
N PHE A 86 13.46 -2.37 12.29
CA PHE A 86 12.49 -1.27 12.41
C PHE A 86 12.02 -1.16 13.87
N ALA A 87 12.56 -0.20 14.62
CA ALA A 87 12.34 -0.10 16.06
C ALA A 87 10.94 0.40 16.42
N ARG A 88 10.33 1.22 15.54
CA ARG A 88 9.03 1.87 15.74
C ARG A 88 8.02 1.41 14.70
N ALA A 89 7.67 0.13 14.72
CA ALA A 89 6.64 -0.43 13.84
C ALA A 89 5.25 -0.34 14.48
N VAL A 90 4.39 0.48 13.90
CA VAL A 90 2.98 0.69 14.28
C VAL A 90 2.08 -0.05 13.30
N THR A 91 0.99 -0.61 13.79
CA THR A 91 -0.05 -1.28 13.02
C THR A 91 -1.37 -0.53 13.14
N PRO A 92 -2.33 -0.73 12.22
CA PRO A 92 -3.68 -0.16 12.37
C PRO A 92 -4.35 -0.54 13.70
N ALA A 93 -4.10 -1.75 14.21
CA ALA A 93 -4.58 -2.21 15.50
C ALA A 93 -4.12 -1.32 16.67
N ASP A 94 -2.91 -0.79 16.62
CA ASP A 94 -2.38 0.12 17.65
C ASP A 94 -3.05 1.50 17.59
N ILE A 95 -3.28 1.98 16.37
CA ILE A 95 -3.92 3.29 16.13
C ILE A 95 -5.35 3.26 16.64
N ILE A 96 -6.15 2.26 16.25
CA ILE A 96 -7.53 2.16 16.74
C ILE A 96 -7.56 1.88 18.24
N ALA A 97 -6.62 1.11 18.80
CA ALA A 97 -6.56 0.88 20.24
C ALA A 97 -6.26 2.18 21.02
N ALA A 98 -5.43 3.06 20.45
CA ALA A 98 -5.15 4.37 21.03
C ALA A 98 -6.34 5.33 20.90
N ASN A 99 -7.06 5.30 19.77
CA ASN A 99 -8.26 6.10 19.55
C ASN A 99 -9.19 5.39 18.55
N ASP A 100 -10.32 4.91 19.05
CA ASP A 100 -11.28 4.14 18.25
C ASP A 100 -12.05 4.98 17.24
N LYS A 101 -12.05 6.31 17.39
CA LYS A 101 -12.75 7.24 16.50
C LYS A 101 -12.03 7.49 15.19
N VAL A 102 -10.77 7.06 15.05
CA VAL A 102 -10.04 7.12 13.76
C VAL A 102 -10.79 6.38 12.67
N TYR A 103 -11.53 5.33 13.04
CA TYR A 103 -12.32 4.54 12.11
C TYR A 103 -13.73 4.32 12.69
N PRO A 104 -14.78 4.96 12.15
CA PRO A 104 -16.09 5.05 12.79
C PRO A 104 -16.96 3.79 12.61
N PHE A 105 -16.42 2.73 12.00
CA PHE A 105 -17.14 1.48 11.76
C PHE A 105 -16.66 0.38 12.71
N ASP A 106 -17.41 -0.73 12.74
CA ASP A 106 -17.08 -1.86 13.58
C ASP A 106 -15.67 -2.38 13.28
N ASN A 107 -14.84 -2.33 14.31
CA ASN A 107 -13.47 -2.78 14.22
C ASN A 107 -13.40 -4.31 14.33
N LEU A 108 -12.52 -4.95 13.55
CA LEU A 108 -12.21 -6.38 13.68
C LEU A 108 -11.31 -6.68 14.91
N ARG A 109 -11.56 -6.03 16.05
CA ARG A 109 -10.77 -6.12 17.29
C ARG A 109 -10.78 -7.50 17.91
N GLU A 110 -11.87 -8.24 17.82
CA GLU A 110 -11.95 -9.58 18.40
C GLU A 110 -11.24 -10.63 17.53
N SER A 111 -10.89 -10.30 16.28
CA SER A 111 -10.27 -11.20 15.31
C SER A 111 -8.94 -10.67 14.80
N LEU A 112 -8.93 -9.91 13.70
CA LEU A 112 -7.73 -9.45 12.99
C LEU A 112 -6.88 -8.48 13.81
N HIS A 113 -7.53 -7.58 14.56
CA HIS A 113 -6.89 -6.49 15.31
C HIS A 113 -6.87 -6.74 16.82
N ARG A 114 -6.84 -8.02 17.23
CA ARG A 114 -6.84 -8.43 18.64
C ARG A 114 -5.56 -8.05 19.37
N GLU A 115 -4.42 -8.16 18.70
CA GLU A 115 -3.12 -7.85 19.27
C GLU A 115 -2.72 -6.41 18.92
N SER A 116 -2.76 -5.52 19.90
CA SER A 116 -2.21 -4.15 19.81
C SER A 116 -1.13 -3.93 20.86
N ARG A 117 -0.30 -2.90 20.64
CA ARG A 117 0.74 -2.42 21.54
C ARG A 117 0.53 -0.92 21.78
N PRO A 118 1.02 -0.39 22.92
CA PRO A 118 1.14 1.05 23.08
C PRO A 118 1.93 1.67 21.94
N LEU A 119 1.55 2.88 21.54
CA LEU A 119 2.29 3.65 20.55
C LEU A 119 3.71 3.96 21.06
N PRO A 120 4.71 4.04 20.17
CA PRO A 120 6.11 4.25 20.56
C PRO A 120 6.28 5.59 21.26
N ASP A 121 7.27 5.70 22.15
CA ASP A 121 7.74 6.96 22.77
C ASP A 121 6.65 7.85 23.40
N GLY A 122 5.58 7.25 23.92
CA GLY A 122 4.48 7.97 24.54
C GLY A 122 3.64 8.77 23.55
N LYS A 123 3.70 8.45 22.25
CA LYS A 123 2.90 9.12 21.24
C LYS A 123 1.41 8.83 21.41
N VAL A 124 0.58 9.76 20.96
CA VAL A 124 -0.88 9.70 21.08
C VAL A 124 -1.57 9.97 19.75
N VAL A 125 -2.83 9.53 19.66
CA VAL A 125 -3.76 9.88 18.57
C VAL A 125 -4.89 10.71 19.18
N SER A 126 -4.78 12.03 19.09
CA SER A 126 -5.69 12.96 19.77
C SER A 126 -6.93 13.28 18.92
N ASN A 127 -8.06 13.56 19.59
CA ASN A 127 -9.25 14.15 18.96
C ASN A 127 -9.21 15.68 18.95
N ASP A 128 -8.26 16.28 19.67
CA ASP A 128 -8.22 17.72 19.92
C ASP A 128 -7.21 18.45 19.01
N ILE A 129 -6.53 17.72 18.12
CA ILE A 129 -5.68 18.33 17.11
C ILE A 129 -6.56 19.04 16.07
N ASP A 130 -6.33 20.35 15.88
CA ASP A 130 -6.89 21.05 14.72
C ASP A 130 -6.24 20.49 13.45
N PRO A 131 -7.02 19.89 12.52
CA PRO A 131 -6.45 19.26 11.35
C PRO A 131 -5.61 20.20 10.47
N TYR A 132 -5.87 21.50 10.50
CA TYR A 132 -5.15 22.49 9.67
C TYR A 132 -4.05 23.23 10.44
N SER A 133 -3.83 22.90 11.72
CA SER A 133 -2.77 23.50 12.51
C SER A 133 -1.39 23.06 12.04
N LYS A 134 -0.45 24.01 12.02
CA LYS A 134 0.98 23.74 11.86
C LYS A 134 1.72 23.64 13.19
N ASP A 135 1.05 24.02 14.28
CA ASP A 135 1.54 23.82 15.63
C ASP A 135 1.14 22.42 16.08
N ILE A 136 2.07 21.48 15.88
CA ILE A 136 1.84 20.06 16.13
C ILE A 136 2.34 19.69 17.54
N PRO A 137 1.49 19.10 18.39
CA PRO A 137 1.90 18.63 19.70
C PRO A 137 3.11 17.69 19.64
N ALA A 138 4.03 17.83 20.58
CA ALA A 138 5.28 17.05 20.59
C ALA A 138 5.04 15.54 20.73
N ASP A 139 3.91 15.13 21.30
CA ASP A 139 3.45 13.76 21.48
C ASP A 139 2.53 13.27 20.35
N ALA A 140 2.22 14.08 19.34
CA ALA A 140 1.43 13.65 18.19
C ALA A 140 2.13 12.51 17.43
N LEU A 141 1.38 11.46 17.12
CA LEU A 141 1.89 10.34 16.33
C LEU A 141 2.22 10.81 14.90
N LYS A 142 3.50 10.68 14.55
CA LYS A 142 4.00 10.86 13.19
C LYS A 142 4.36 9.50 12.60
N ILE A 143 3.93 9.24 11.37
CA ILE A 143 4.38 8.12 10.55
C ILE A 143 5.33 8.65 9.47
N ASP A 144 6.52 8.08 9.37
CA ASP A 144 7.56 8.47 8.41
C ASP A 144 7.50 7.65 7.12
N GLN A 145 7.06 6.38 7.19
CA GLN A 145 6.92 5.48 6.03
C GLN A 145 5.71 4.57 6.21
N ILE A 146 5.04 4.23 5.11
CA ILE A 146 3.96 3.24 5.08
C ILE A 146 4.46 2.00 4.33
N LEU A 147 4.42 0.84 4.97
CA LEU A 147 4.88 -0.42 4.38
C LEU A 147 3.71 -1.42 4.29
N VAL A 148 3.29 -1.71 3.05
CA VAL A 148 2.29 -2.74 2.72
C VAL A 148 3.03 -4.01 2.31
N TRP A 149 3.19 -4.95 3.24
CA TRP A 149 4.09 -6.10 3.06
C TRP A 149 3.45 -7.34 2.46
N ASN A 150 2.14 -7.48 2.56
CA ASN A 150 1.30 -8.43 1.84
C ASN A 150 -0.16 -7.97 1.94
N ASP A 151 -1.09 -8.81 1.49
CA ASP A 151 -2.50 -8.45 1.30
C ASP A 151 -3.19 -8.11 2.63
N PRO A 152 -3.50 -6.82 2.92
CA PRO A 152 -4.24 -6.49 4.13
C PRO A 152 -5.62 -7.16 4.11
N ARG A 153 -6.20 -7.43 5.28
CA ARG A 153 -7.50 -8.12 5.39
C ARG A 153 -8.66 -7.20 5.72
N ASP A 154 -8.38 -6.01 6.26
CA ASP A 154 -9.38 -4.99 6.56
C ASP A 154 -9.14 -3.78 5.68
N TRP A 155 -9.40 -3.96 4.37
CA TRP A 155 -9.12 -2.93 3.37
C TRP A 155 -9.74 -1.60 3.74
N SER A 156 -10.90 -1.60 4.40
CA SER A 156 -11.55 -0.36 4.83
C SER A 156 -10.76 0.41 5.87
N LEU A 157 -10.28 -0.25 6.94
CA LEU A 157 -9.44 0.41 7.93
C LEU A 157 -8.07 0.78 7.34
N ASP A 158 -7.45 -0.15 6.64
CA ASP A 158 -6.12 0.05 6.05
C ASP A 158 -6.15 1.22 5.04
N ILE A 159 -7.15 1.30 4.17
CA ILE A 159 -7.33 2.42 3.23
C ILE A 159 -7.58 3.73 3.96
N GLN A 160 -8.44 3.76 4.97
CA GLN A 160 -8.73 4.99 5.74
C GLN A 160 -7.44 5.56 6.34
N VAL A 161 -6.69 4.74 7.09
CA VAL A 161 -5.46 5.18 7.75
C VAL A 161 -4.39 5.60 6.75
N ILE A 162 -4.21 4.84 5.66
CA ILE A 162 -3.23 5.19 4.62
C ILE A 162 -3.63 6.49 3.92
N HIS A 163 -4.91 6.67 3.57
CA HIS A 163 -5.41 7.88 2.96
C HIS A 163 -5.15 9.11 3.86
N ASP A 164 -5.49 9.02 5.15
CA ASP A 164 -5.30 10.12 6.10
C ASP A 164 -3.82 10.52 6.20
N LEU A 165 -2.92 9.55 6.19
CA LEU A 165 -1.48 9.81 6.16
C LEU A 165 -1.01 10.45 4.86
N LEU A 166 -1.53 9.99 3.71
CA LEU A 166 -1.17 10.55 2.42
C LEU A 166 -1.65 12.00 2.25
N ILE A 167 -2.74 12.41 2.90
CA ILE A 167 -3.19 13.82 2.86
C ILE A 167 -2.65 14.66 4.03
N SER A 168 -1.99 14.04 5.01
CA SER A 168 -1.59 14.72 6.24
C SER A 168 -0.57 15.84 6.06
N HIS A 169 -0.40 16.67 7.08
CA HIS A 169 0.78 17.51 7.23
C HIS A 169 1.95 16.61 7.67
N ARG A 170 2.96 16.41 6.83
CA ARG A 170 4.23 15.72 7.15
C ARG A 170 4.13 14.30 7.76
N GLY A 171 2.99 13.61 7.63
CA GLY A 171 2.77 12.31 8.25
C GLY A 171 2.21 12.33 9.68
N TYR A 172 1.80 13.48 10.20
CA TYR A 172 1.13 13.56 11.51
C TYR A 172 -0.33 13.15 11.38
N LEU A 173 -0.71 12.08 12.07
CA LEU A 173 -2.07 11.56 12.00
C LEU A 173 -3.07 12.57 12.58
N GLY A 174 -4.21 12.76 11.91
CA GLY A 174 -5.24 13.74 12.29
C GLY A 174 -5.04 15.14 11.71
N THR A 175 -4.01 15.36 10.89
CA THR A 175 -3.77 16.63 10.19
C THR A 175 -4.06 16.53 8.70
N ILE A 176 -4.15 17.68 8.02
CA ILE A 176 -4.32 17.83 6.57
C ILE A 176 -3.33 18.89 6.09
N SER A 177 -2.59 18.59 5.02
CA SER A 177 -1.67 19.56 4.42
C SER A 177 -2.42 20.69 3.71
N ASP A 178 -1.96 21.93 3.92
CA ASP A 178 -2.46 23.12 3.22
C ASP A 178 -1.99 23.21 1.75
N LYS A 179 -1.07 22.33 1.33
CA LYS A 179 -0.63 22.22 -0.06
C LYS A 179 -1.58 21.38 -0.91
N ASN A 180 -2.37 20.51 -0.29
CA ASN A 180 -3.27 19.62 -1.00
C ASN A 180 -4.28 20.40 -1.88
N GLY A 181 -4.35 20.06 -3.16
CA GLY A 181 -5.24 20.71 -4.12
C GLY A 181 -4.79 22.10 -4.59
N ASN A 182 -3.61 22.57 -4.20
CA ASN A 182 -3.07 23.84 -4.69
C ASN A 182 -2.56 23.71 -6.13
N ALA A 183 -3.37 24.17 -7.10
CA ALA A 183 -3.09 24.13 -8.53
C ALA A 183 -1.82 24.89 -8.97
N GLN A 184 -1.25 25.73 -8.10
CA GLN A 184 0.01 26.45 -8.39
C GLN A 184 1.26 25.64 -8.05
N LEU A 185 1.12 24.51 -7.37
CA LEU A 185 2.20 23.59 -7.04
C LEU A 185 2.18 22.39 -8.01
N PRO A 186 3.32 21.74 -8.27
CA PRO A 186 3.32 20.52 -9.08
C PRO A 186 2.36 19.46 -8.49
N ASN A 187 1.77 18.61 -9.32
CA ASN A 187 0.76 17.63 -8.86
C ASN A 187 -0.35 18.25 -7.97
N ASN A 188 -0.75 19.50 -8.24
CA ASN A 188 -1.70 20.26 -7.42
C ASN A 188 -1.35 20.26 -5.91
N GLY A 189 -0.06 20.25 -5.58
CA GLY A 189 0.47 20.26 -4.21
C GLY A 189 0.24 18.98 -3.39
N TRP A 190 -0.38 17.95 -3.97
CA TRP A 190 -0.48 16.63 -3.34
C TRP A 190 0.91 15.99 -3.18
N GLN A 191 1.14 15.36 -2.02
CA GLN A 191 2.43 14.75 -1.64
C GLN A 191 3.62 15.73 -1.58
N GLN A 192 3.38 17.03 -1.44
CA GLN A 192 4.45 18.06 -1.42
C GLN A 192 4.79 18.61 -0.05
N ASP A 193 4.30 17.99 1.02
CA ASP A 193 4.42 18.49 2.38
C ASP A 193 5.09 17.48 3.31
N GLY A 194 5.94 16.61 2.75
CA GLY A 194 6.68 15.62 3.53
C GLY A 194 5.82 14.49 4.09
N GLN A 195 4.68 14.21 3.45
CA GLN A 195 3.88 13.01 3.75
C GLN A 195 4.73 11.73 3.59
N PRO A 196 4.39 10.66 4.32
CA PRO A 196 5.15 9.42 4.28
C PRO A 196 5.05 8.76 2.90
N GLN A 197 6.17 8.18 2.46
CA GLN A 197 6.19 7.37 1.24
C GLN A 197 5.45 6.05 1.46
N LEU A 198 4.72 5.60 0.45
CA LEU A 198 4.01 4.33 0.43
C LEU A 198 4.84 3.26 -0.31
N TRP A 199 5.25 2.23 0.41
CA TRP A 199 6.01 1.11 -0.12
C TRP A 199 5.16 -0.15 -0.15
N ILE A 200 5.02 -0.74 -1.32
CA ILE A 200 4.25 -1.95 -1.53
C ILE A 200 5.20 -3.04 -1.98
N SER A 201 5.24 -4.15 -1.24
CA SER A 201 6.19 -5.23 -1.48
C SER A 201 5.85 -6.10 -2.70
N ASN A 202 4.57 -6.10 -3.12
CA ASN A 202 4.06 -6.89 -4.24
C ASN A 202 2.90 -6.16 -4.94
N LEU A 203 2.89 -6.17 -6.27
CA LEU A 203 1.85 -5.56 -7.10
C LEU A 203 1.00 -6.59 -7.88
N ASP A 204 1.11 -7.88 -7.57
CA ASP A 204 0.29 -8.91 -8.22
C ASP A 204 -1.20 -8.59 -8.03
N LEU A 205 -1.88 -8.26 -9.12
CA LEU A 205 -3.34 -8.08 -9.12
C LEU A 205 -4.05 -9.39 -8.79
N LEU A 206 -3.55 -10.49 -9.36
CA LEU A 206 -4.13 -11.82 -9.26
C LEU A 206 -3.07 -12.83 -8.85
N TRP A 207 -3.46 -13.80 -8.02
CA TRP A 207 -2.62 -14.93 -7.66
C TRP A 207 -3.40 -16.25 -7.62
N LYS A 208 -2.69 -17.36 -7.77
CA LYS A 208 -3.27 -18.70 -7.83
C LYS A 208 -3.37 -19.31 -6.43
N THR A 209 -4.57 -19.74 -6.08
CA THR A 209 -4.86 -20.53 -4.87
C THR A 209 -5.41 -21.90 -5.26
N GLU A 210 -5.85 -22.68 -4.27
CA GLU A 210 -6.56 -23.96 -4.48
C GLU A 210 -7.93 -23.77 -5.16
N TYR A 211 -8.48 -22.55 -5.16
CA TYR A 211 -9.73 -22.26 -5.87
C TYR A 211 -9.51 -22.29 -7.40
N PRO A 212 -10.51 -22.70 -8.21
CA PRO A 212 -10.37 -22.78 -9.66
C PRO A 212 -10.02 -21.44 -10.32
N VAL A 213 -10.62 -20.34 -9.83
CA VAL A 213 -10.43 -18.98 -10.37
C VAL A 213 -9.40 -18.21 -9.54
N ASN A 214 -8.58 -17.41 -10.19
CA ASN A 214 -7.57 -16.57 -9.52
C ASN A 214 -8.20 -15.66 -8.46
N ARG A 215 -7.47 -15.39 -7.38
CA ARG A 215 -7.89 -14.49 -6.29
C ARG A 215 -7.14 -13.18 -6.39
N PHE A 216 -7.74 -12.12 -5.88
CA PHE A 216 -7.09 -10.82 -5.78
C PHE A 216 -5.90 -10.88 -4.82
N GLY A 217 -4.81 -10.23 -5.23
CA GLY A 217 -3.61 -10.02 -4.43
C GLY A 217 -3.48 -8.57 -3.95
N THR A 218 -2.31 -8.23 -3.42
CA THR A 218 -1.98 -6.86 -2.97
C THR A 218 -2.18 -5.83 -4.08
N GLY A 219 -1.96 -6.18 -5.36
CA GLY A 219 -2.22 -5.25 -6.48
C GLY A 219 -3.66 -4.77 -6.51
N ALA A 220 -4.64 -5.63 -6.20
CA ALA A 220 -6.04 -5.21 -6.14
C ALA A 220 -6.35 -4.28 -4.95
N PHE A 221 -5.65 -4.48 -3.82
CA PHE A 221 -5.72 -3.55 -2.69
C PHE A 221 -5.21 -2.17 -3.09
N VAL A 222 -4.09 -2.12 -3.84
CA VAL A 222 -3.53 -0.86 -4.34
C VAL A 222 -4.51 -0.15 -5.28
N GLU A 223 -5.15 -0.89 -6.18
CA GLU A 223 -6.18 -0.32 -7.06
C GLU A 223 -7.40 0.17 -6.26
N ALA A 224 -7.81 -0.52 -5.20
CA ALA A 224 -8.85 -0.03 -4.30
C ALA A 224 -8.42 1.25 -3.54
N LEU A 225 -7.15 1.33 -3.10
CA LEU A 225 -6.59 2.48 -2.40
C LEU A 225 -6.49 3.72 -3.29
N LYS A 226 -6.08 3.56 -4.55
CA LYS A 226 -6.09 4.66 -5.55
C LYS A 226 -7.49 5.23 -5.74
N GLY A 227 -8.52 4.44 -5.41
CA GLY A 227 -9.92 4.80 -5.58
C GLY A 227 -10.38 4.69 -7.03
N TRP A 228 -11.66 4.94 -7.24
CA TRP A 228 -12.26 4.94 -8.58
C TRP A 228 -12.31 6.36 -9.13
N VAL A 229 -11.64 6.58 -10.26
CA VAL A 229 -11.66 7.87 -10.96
C VAL A 229 -12.70 7.80 -12.07
N SER A 230 -13.80 8.54 -11.90
CA SER A 230 -14.88 8.58 -12.89
C SER A 230 -14.52 9.47 -14.07
N VAL A 231 -14.49 8.87 -15.25
CA VAL A 231 -14.41 9.59 -16.52
C VAL A 231 -15.79 9.52 -17.17
N LEU A 232 -16.43 10.67 -17.37
CA LEU A 232 -17.69 10.74 -18.08
C LEU A 232 -17.45 11.13 -19.53
N VAL A 233 -17.84 10.26 -20.46
CA VAL A 233 -17.77 10.55 -21.90
C VAL A 233 -19.06 11.22 -22.37
N ARG A 234 -18.97 12.32 -23.12
CA ARG A 234 -20.13 13.04 -23.67
C ARG A 234 -20.89 12.25 -24.73
N THR A 235 -20.23 11.29 -25.37
CA THR A 235 -20.86 10.33 -26.29
C THR A 235 -21.70 9.26 -25.58
N GLY A 236 -21.61 9.17 -24.24
CA GLY A 236 -22.24 8.14 -23.42
C GLY A 236 -23.67 8.45 -22.98
N VAL A 237 -24.04 7.91 -21.82
CA VAL A 237 -25.40 7.95 -21.25
C VAL A 237 -25.82 9.36 -20.83
N TRP A 238 -24.87 10.25 -20.57
CA TRP A 238 -25.13 11.65 -20.22
C TRP A 238 -24.83 12.58 -21.39
N ARG A 239 -25.73 13.54 -21.64
CA ARG A 239 -25.54 14.63 -22.60
C ARG A 239 -25.80 15.95 -21.92
N GLU A 240 -24.95 16.93 -22.21
CA GLU A 240 -25.16 18.31 -21.79
C GLU A 240 -26.41 18.87 -22.50
N THR A 241 -27.34 19.41 -21.73
CA THR A 241 -28.55 20.06 -22.27
C THR A 241 -28.74 21.44 -21.66
N ALA A 242 -29.54 22.29 -22.30
CA ALA A 242 -29.84 23.63 -21.78
C ALA A 242 -30.46 23.57 -20.36
N ALA A 243 -31.21 22.52 -20.05
CA ALA A 243 -31.87 22.31 -18.75
C ALA A 243 -30.95 21.65 -17.70
N GLN A 244 -29.95 20.88 -18.15
CA GLN A 244 -29.00 20.19 -17.26
C GLN A 244 -27.59 20.30 -17.83
N ARG A 245 -26.90 21.38 -17.44
CA ARG A 245 -25.52 21.68 -17.88
C ARG A 245 -24.46 20.84 -17.17
N GLU A 246 -24.81 20.25 -16.02
CA GLU A 246 -23.90 19.40 -15.25
C GLU A 246 -24.53 18.05 -14.90
N PRO A 247 -23.74 16.96 -14.88
CA PRO A 247 -24.21 15.66 -14.44
C PRO A 247 -24.60 15.71 -12.96
N ARG A 248 -25.64 14.95 -12.60
CA ARG A 248 -26.17 14.87 -11.23
C ARG A 248 -25.11 14.44 -10.21
N HIS A 249 -24.17 13.60 -10.62
CA HIS A 249 -22.96 13.25 -9.89
C HIS A 249 -21.78 13.74 -10.70
N ARG A 250 -20.97 14.64 -10.13
CA ARG A 250 -19.82 15.21 -10.83
C ARG A 250 -18.72 14.14 -10.98
N PRO A 251 -18.33 13.79 -12.22
CA PRO A 251 -17.22 12.89 -12.45
C PRO A 251 -15.89 13.59 -12.17
N ALA A 252 -14.79 12.84 -12.09
CA ALA A 252 -13.45 13.42 -11.96
C ALA A 252 -13.05 14.21 -13.21
N VAL A 253 -13.49 13.75 -14.38
CA VAL A 253 -13.33 14.49 -15.64
C VAL A 253 -14.50 14.19 -16.59
N VAL A 254 -14.85 15.17 -17.42
CA VAL A 254 -15.74 14.99 -18.57
C VAL A 254 -14.91 15.14 -19.83
N VAL A 255 -14.96 14.15 -20.71
CA VAL A 255 -14.24 14.12 -21.98
C VAL A 255 -15.20 13.84 -23.13
N ASP A 256 -14.80 14.08 -24.38
CA ASP A 256 -15.74 14.00 -25.49
C ASP A 256 -16.13 12.54 -25.81
N ASP A 257 -15.16 11.64 -25.87
CA ASP A 257 -15.41 10.21 -26.12
C ASP A 257 -14.45 9.24 -25.43
N VAL A 258 -14.56 7.95 -25.75
CA VAL A 258 -13.76 6.87 -25.16
C VAL A 258 -12.27 7.02 -25.49
N VAL A 259 -11.91 7.56 -26.65
CA VAL A 259 -10.50 7.76 -27.01
C VAL A 259 -9.90 8.84 -26.12
N ASP A 260 -10.61 9.95 -25.92
CA ASP A 260 -10.15 11.00 -24.99
C ASP A 260 -10.11 10.50 -23.54
N ALA A 261 -11.01 9.59 -23.15
CA ALA A 261 -10.96 8.96 -21.83
C ALA A 261 -9.68 8.15 -21.63
N ILE A 262 -9.27 7.39 -22.66
CA ILE A 262 -8.03 6.59 -22.62
C ILE A 262 -6.80 7.51 -22.63
N VAL A 263 -6.76 8.53 -23.50
CA VAL A 263 -5.67 9.53 -23.52
C VAL A 263 -5.54 10.20 -22.15
N TRP A 264 -6.65 10.63 -21.56
CA TRP A 264 -6.69 11.24 -20.24
C TRP A 264 -6.14 10.28 -19.17
N ALA A 265 -6.60 9.02 -19.17
CA ALA A 265 -6.14 8.02 -18.22
C ALA A 265 -4.64 7.74 -18.36
N MET A 266 -4.13 7.58 -19.59
CA MET A 266 -2.71 7.33 -19.85
C MET A 266 -1.83 8.51 -19.42
N ARG A 267 -2.27 9.74 -19.68
CA ARG A 267 -1.58 10.96 -19.18
C ARG A 267 -1.59 11.03 -17.66
N ASN A 268 -2.69 10.63 -17.03
CA ASN A 268 -2.79 10.58 -15.57
C ASN A 268 -1.85 9.53 -14.96
N GLU A 269 -1.54 8.45 -15.67
CA GLU A 269 -0.51 7.46 -15.31
C GLU A 269 0.92 7.88 -15.73
N GLY A 270 1.11 9.11 -16.19
CA GLY A 270 2.42 9.67 -16.54
C GLY A 270 2.93 9.31 -17.94
N VAL A 271 2.08 8.77 -18.80
CA VAL A 271 2.42 8.45 -20.20
C VAL A 271 2.03 9.62 -21.10
N ASP A 272 3.00 10.23 -21.77
CA ASP A 272 2.74 11.35 -22.70
C ASP A 272 2.27 10.83 -24.06
N VAL A 273 0.95 10.78 -24.24
CA VAL A 273 0.28 10.31 -25.47
C VAL A 273 -0.68 11.36 -26.01
N THR A 274 -0.95 11.30 -27.31
CA THR A 274 -1.98 12.12 -27.97
C THR A 274 -3.13 11.26 -28.46
N ARG A 275 -4.25 11.92 -28.78
CA ARG A 275 -5.42 11.27 -29.38
C ARG A 275 -5.06 10.65 -30.73
N GLU A 276 -4.29 11.37 -31.54
CA GLU A 276 -3.87 10.93 -32.88
C GLU A 276 -2.99 9.68 -32.79
N TRP A 277 -2.10 9.62 -31.81
CA TRP A 277 -1.26 8.46 -31.55
C TRP A 277 -2.09 7.21 -31.22
N LEU A 278 -3.08 7.34 -30.33
CA LEU A 278 -3.98 6.24 -29.95
C LEU A 278 -4.94 5.81 -31.07
N ALA A 279 -5.36 6.75 -31.91
CA ALA A 279 -6.30 6.52 -33.00
C ALA A 279 -5.64 6.01 -34.29
N ASN A 280 -4.29 5.90 -34.32
CA ASN A 280 -3.57 5.43 -35.49
C ASN A 280 -3.59 3.89 -35.54
N GLU A 281 -4.27 3.31 -36.54
CA GLU A 281 -4.41 1.86 -36.70
C GLU A 281 -3.12 1.17 -37.19
N GLU A 282 -2.13 1.92 -37.69
CA GLU A 282 -0.88 1.36 -38.25
C GLU A 282 0.09 0.81 -37.20
N ASP A 283 -0.05 1.19 -35.92
CA ASP A 283 0.83 0.76 -34.82
C ASP A 283 0.30 -0.46 -34.03
N TRP A 284 -0.84 -1.03 -34.44
CA TRP A 284 -1.48 -2.19 -33.79
C TRP A 284 -1.05 -3.56 -34.38
N VAL A 285 0.19 -3.67 -34.87
CA VAL A 285 0.77 -4.91 -35.45
C VAL A 285 1.88 -5.49 -34.56
#